data_AF-A0A6L3NET1-F1
#
_entry.id   AF-A0A6L3NET1-F1
#
_cell.length_a   1.000
_cell.length_b   1.000
_cell.length_c   1.000
_cell.angle_alpha   90.00
_cell.angle_beta   90.00
_cell.angle_gamma   90.00
#
_symmetry.space_group_name_H-M   'P 1'
#
loop_
_entity.id
_entity.type
_entity.pdbx_description
1 polymer ?
#
loop_
_entity_poly.entity_id
_entity_poly.type
_entity_poly.pdbx_seq_one_letter_code
_entity_poly.pdbx_strand_id
1 'polypeptide(L)'
;ATLAAVAGVAPRTLQHAFRAFLDTTPAAHVRDRRLAAVHAALQRGDARSVTDVLIAHGIHGFGHFAKAYARRYGHAPSVTARQTR
;
A
#
# COMPACT_ATOMS: atom_id res chain seq x y z
N ALA A 1 17.01 -2.93 -6.25
CA ALA A 1 17.72 -2.71 -4.97
C ALA A 1 16.75 -2.88 -3.80
N THR A 2 17.19 -3.43 -2.66
CA THR A 2 16.36 -3.52 -1.44
C THR A 2 16.30 -2.15 -0.76
N LEU A 3 15.26 -1.87 0.04
CA LEU A 3 15.15 -0.61 0.80
C LEU A 3 16.38 -0.31 1.66
N ALA A 4 17.03 -1.36 2.20
CA ALA A 4 18.25 -1.24 2.98
C ALA A 4 19.45 -0.79 2.13
N ALA A 5 19.59 -1.34 0.92
CA ALA A 5 20.63 -0.96 -0.01
C ALA A 5 20.45 0.50 -0.51
N VAL A 6 19.22 0.92 -0.76
CA VAL A 6 18.91 2.33 -1.13
C VAL A 6 19.22 3.28 0.02
N ALA A 7 18.94 2.86 1.26
CA ALA A 7 19.22 3.64 2.46
C ALA A 7 20.69 3.57 2.93
N GLY A 8 21.56 2.81 2.26
CA GLY A 8 22.97 2.68 2.63
C GLY A 8 23.22 1.96 3.97
N VAL A 9 22.27 1.16 4.45
CA VAL A 9 22.36 0.50 5.77
C VAL A 9 22.16 -1.01 5.68
N ALA A 10 22.62 -1.73 6.70
CA ALA A 10 22.32 -3.15 6.82
C ALA A 10 20.80 -3.37 7.03
N PRO A 11 20.22 -4.48 6.53
CA PRO A 11 18.80 -4.78 6.69
C PRO A 11 18.32 -4.80 8.14
N ARG A 12 19.16 -5.28 9.07
CA ARG A 12 18.85 -5.25 10.52
C ARG A 12 18.78 -3.82 11.05
N THR A 13 19.72 -2.96 10.69
CA THR A 13 19.72 -1.54 11.07
C THR A 13 18.45 -0.85 10.57
N LEU A 14 18.02 -1.11 9.34
CA LEU A 14 16.77 -0.58 8.80
C LEU A 14 15.55 -1.07 9.60
N GLN A 15 15.48 -2.36 9.92
CA GLN A 15 14.38 -2.91 10.72
C GLN A 15 14.35 -2.32 12.14
N HIS A 16 15.51 -2.16 12.78
CA HIS A 16 15.62 -1.53 14.10
C HIS A 16 15.19 -0.06 14.05
N ALA A 17 15.62 0.70 13.04
CA ALA A 17 15.21 2.08 12.87
C ALA A 17 13.69 2.22 12.68
N PHE A 18 13.08 1.36 11.85
CA PHE A 18 11.63 1.37 11.66
C PHE A 18 10.86 1.02 12.94
N ARG A 19 11.36 0.09 13.76
CA ARG A 19 10.76 -0.21 15.06
C ARG A 19 10.96 0.92 16.05
N ALA A 20 12.16 1.49 16.13
CA ALA A 20 12.51 2.53 17.11
C ALA A 20 11.81 3.87 16.84
N PHE A 21 11.65 4.25 15.56
CA PHE A 21 11.13 5.57 15.19
C PHE A 21 9.70 5.57 14.67
N LEU A 22 9.22 4.44 14.13
CA LEU A 22 7.90 4.35 13.49
C LEU A 22 7.02 3.24 14.06
N ASP A 23 7.47 2.55 15.12
CA ASP A 23 6.82 1.41 15.76
C ASP A 23 6.25 0.37 14.78
N THR A 24 6.96 0.16 13.67
CA THR A 24 6.49 -0.70 12.58
C THR A 24 7.65 -1.42 11.90
N THR A 25 7.35 -2.24 10.91
CA THR A 25 8.37 -2.87 10.06
C THR A 25 8.42 -2.18 8.69
N PRO A 26 9.56 -2.20 8.00
CA PRO A 26 9.65 -1.62 6.65
C PRO A 26 8.60 -2.19 5.69
N ALA A 27 8.33 -3.50 5.78
CA ALA A 27 7.34 -4.15 4.94
C ALA A 27 5.90 -3.71 5.27
N ALA A 28 5.56 -3.55 6.56
CA ALA A 28 4.26 -3.03 6.97
C ALA A 28 4.07 -1.58 6.53
N HIS A 29 5.09 -0.73 6.72
CA HIS A 29 5.05 0.67 6.27
C HIS A 29 4.85 0.80 4.75
N VAL A 30 5.57 0.01 3.96
CA VAL A 30 5.40 -0.01 2.50
C VAL A 30 4.00 -0.45 2.11
N ARG A 31 3.47 -1.48 2.80
CA ARG A 31 2.08 -1.95 2.57
C ARG A 31 1.08 -0.83 2.85
N ASP A 32 1.23 -0.11 3.94
CA ASP A 32 0.37 0.99 4.32
C ASP A 32 0.44 2.16 3.33
N ARG A 33 1.65 2.52 2.88
CA ARG A 33 1.84 3.55 1.85
C ARG A 33 1.16 3.15 0.54
N ARG A 34 1.26 1.88 0.14
CA ARG A 34 0.56 1.35 -1.05
C ARG A 34 -0.96 1.38 -0.90
N LEU A 35 -1.48 0.99 0.27
CA LEU A 35 -2.92 1.09 0.57
C LEU A 35 -3.43 2.53 0.45
N ALA A 36 -2.68 3.50 0.99
CA ALA A 36 -3.01 4.92 0.89
C ALA A 36 -2.95 5.45 -0.55
N ALA A 37 -1.92 5.08 -1.31
CA ALA A 37 -1.76 5.51 -2.70
C ALA A 37 -2.92 5.01 -3.59
N VAL A 38 -3.29 3.73 -3.45
CA VAL A 38 -4.43 3.15 -4.16
C VAL A 38 -5.74 3.82 -3.74
N HIS A 39 -5.97 4.02 -2.43
CA HIS A 39 -7.18 4.71 -1.96
C HIS A 39 -7.31 6.11 -2.59
N ALA A 40 -6.23 6.90 -2.57
CA ALA A 40 -6.21 8.22 -3.18
C ALA A 40 -6.43 8.18 -4.71
N ALA A 41 -5.89 7.17 -5.40
CA ALA A 41 -6.12 7.00 -6.83
C ALA A 41 -7.58 6.63 -7.14
N LEU A 42 -8.21 5.78 -6.34
CA LEU A 42 -9.62 5.42 -6.49
C LEU A 42 -10.54 6.62 -6.20
N GLN A 43 -10.19 7.44 -5.19
CA GLN A 43 -10.89 8.68 -4.82
C GLN A 43 -10.76 9.81 -5.86
N ARG A 44 -9.79 9.74 -6.78
CA ARG A 44 -9.71 10.70 -7.90
C ARG A 44 -10.64 10.34 -9.05
N GLY A 45 -11.03 9.07 -9.19
CA GLY A 45 -11.96 8.64 -10.24
C GLY A 45 -11.36 8.55 -11.65
N ASP A 46 -10.10 8.96 -11.85
CA ASP A 46 -9.44 9.00 -13.17
C ASP A 46 -9.18 7.63 -13.80
N ALA A 47 -9.35 6.55 -13.04
CA ALA A 47 -9.00 5.20 -13.47
C ALA A 47 -10.19 4.46 -14.10
N ARG A 48 -9.92 3.79 -15.23
CA ARG A 48 -10.92 2.99 -15.96
C ARG A 48 -11.46 1.84 -15.12
N SER A 49 -10.62 1.19 -14.32
CA SER A 49 -11.03 0.08 -13.43
C SER A 49 -10.19 0.02 -12.15
N VAL A 50 -10.75 -0.62 -11.12
CA VAL A 50 -10.04 -0.91 -9.86
C VAL A 50 -8.79 -1.75 -10.12
N THR A 51 -8.88 -2.71 -11.04
CA THR A 51 -7.76 -3.58 -11.42
C THR A 51 -6.61 -2.80 -12.02
N ASP A 52 -6.89 -1.83 -12.90
CA ASP A 52 -5.87 -0.97 -13.50
C ASP A 52 -5.11 -0.18 -12.43
N VAL A 53 -5.83 0.36 -11.42
CA VAL A 53 -5.21 1.05 -10.28
C VAL A 53 -4.30 0.11 -9.51
N LEU A 54 -4.77 -1.10 -9.20
CA LEU A 54 -3.98 -2.08 -8.45
C LEU A 54 -2.70 -2.46 -9.20
N ILE A 55 -2.79 -2.71 -10.51
CA ILE A 55 -1.64 -3.03 -11.36
C ILE A 55 -0.66 -1.84 -11.43
N ALA A 56 -1.15 -0.62 -11.63
CA ALA A 56 -0.33 0.59 -11.68
C ALA A 56 0.45 0.84 -10.38
N HIS A 57 -0.10 0.43 -9.24
CA HIS A 57 0.55 0.49 -7.94
C HIS A 57 1.34 -0.79 -7.55
N GLY A 58 1.58 -1.67 -8.53
CA GLY A 58 2.39 -2.88 -8.38
C GLY A 58 1.79 -3.90 -7.40
N ILE A 59 0.47 -3.98 -7.33
CA ILE A 59 -0.25 -4.96 -6.53
C ILE A 59 -0.54 -6.19 -7.39
N HIS A 60 0.04 -7.33 -7.01
CA HIS A 60 -0.15 -8.59 -7.72
C HIS A 60 -1.16 -9.51 -7.02
N GLY A 61 -1.32 -9.39 -5.70
CA GLY A 61 -2.24 -10.20 -4.90
C GLY A 61 -3.54 -9.46 -4.59
N PHE A 62 -4.47 -9.40 -5.54
CA PHE A 62 -5.71 -8.61 -5.40
C PHE A 62 -6.57 -9.02 -4.20
N GLY A 63 -6.74 -10.31 -3.95
CA GLY A 63 -7.53 -10.79 -2.81
C GLY A 63 -6.91 -10.46 -1.45
N HIS A 64 -5.59 -10.61 -1.32
CA HIS A 64 -4.87 -10.23 -0.11
C HIS A 64 -4.93 -8.71 0.10
N PHE A 65 -4.73 -7.95 -0.97
CA PHE A 65 -4.82 -6.50 -0.93
C PHE A 65 -6.21 -6.04 -0.52
N ALA A 66 -7.27 -6.59 -1.12
CA ALA A 66 -8.65 -6.23 -0.79
C ALA A 66 -8.98 -6.47 0.70
N LYS A 67 -8.49 -7.57 1.28
CA LYS A 67 -8.63 -7.84 2.73
C LYS A 67 -7.88 -6.82 3.57
N ALA A 68 -6.63 -6.50 3.21
CA ALA A 68 -5.83 -5.50 3.91
C ALA A 68 -6.45 -4.09 3.81
N TYR A 69 -7.01 -3.77 2.65
CA TYR A 69 -7.71 -2.52 2.38
C TYR A 69 -8.99 -2.42 3.20
N ALA A 70 -9.84 -3.46 3.20
CA ALA A 70 -11.06 -3.49 3.98
C ALA A 70 -10.78 -3.41 5.49
N ARG A 71 -9.70 -4.02 5.98
CA ARG A 71 -9.26 -3.85 7.37
C ARG A 71 -8.93 -2.41 7.74
N ARG A 72 -8.44 -1.61 6.79
CA ARG A 72 -8.03 -0.21 7.03
C ARG A 72 -9.15 0.80 6.80
N TYR A 73 -9.97 0.60 5.75
CA TYR A 73 -10.98 1.56 5.31
C TYR A 73 -12.42 1.09 5.54
N GLY A 74 -12.62 -0.11 6.09
CA GLY A 74 -13.94 -0.67 6.42
C GLY A 74 -14.70 -1.29 5.23
N HIS A 75 -14.23 -1.10 4.00
CA HIS A 75 -14.87 -1.62 2.79
C HIS A 75 -13.86 -1.98 1.70
N ALA A 76 -14.27 -2.73 0.67
CA ALA A 76 -13.39 -3.14 -0.42
C ALA A 76 -13.02 -1.97 -1.36
N PRO A 77 -11.88 -2.03 -2.06
CA PRO A 77 -11.46 -0.98 -3.01
C PRO A 77 -12.50 -0.65 -4.09
N SER A 78 -13.29 -1.64 -4.49
CA SER A 78 -14.38 -1.47 -5.46
C SER A 78 -15.50 -0.55 -4.98
N VAL A 79 -15.75 -0.50 -3.67
CA VAL A 79 -16.76 0.41 -3.08
C VAL A 79 -16.26 1.85 -3.20
N THR A 80 -15.00 2.11 -2.86
CA THR A 80 -14.39 3.45 -3.00
C THR A 80 -14.43 3.92 -4.47
N ALA A 81 -14.07 3.04 -5.41
CA ALA A 81 -14.12 3.37 -6.83
C ALA A 81 -15.54 3.64 -7.34
N ARG A 82 -16.54 2.93 -6.81
CA ARG A 82 -17.94 3.13 -7.18
C ARG A 82 -18.51 4.45 -6.64
N GLN A 83 -18.04 4.92 -5.50
CA GLN A 83 -18.48 6.19 -4.92
C GLN A 83 -17.94 7.42 -5.67
N THR A 84 -16.87 7.23 -6.44
CA THR A 84 -16.17 8.31 -7.15
C THR A 84 -16.51 8.36 -8.65
N ARG A 85 -17.21 7.33 -9.17
CA ARG A 85 -17.71 7.28 -10.54
C ARG A 85 -19.07 7.95 -10.65
#